data_AF-A0A7S2LZN3-F1
#
_entry.id   AF-A0A7S2LZN3-F1
#
_cell.length_a   1.000
_cell.length_b   1.000
_cell.length_c   1.000
_cell.angle_alpha   90.00
_cell.angle_beta   90.00
_cell.angle_gamma   90.00
#
_symmetry.space_group_name_H-M   'P 1'
#
loop_
_entity.id
_entity.type
_entity.pdbx_description
1 polymer ?
#
loop_
_entity_poly.entity_id
_entity_poly.type
_entity_poly.pdbx_seq_one_letter_code
_entity_poly.pdbx_strand_id
1 'polypeptide(L)'
;GLEGVESVDQELRIFANTKLASLAALRNVRGHVGELTVLGNTNLESLAGLEGVESVDQELRIFANTKLASLAALRNVRGHVGELTVLGNTNLESLAGLEGVES
;
A
#
# COMPACT_ATOMS: atom_id res chain seq x y z
N GLY A 1 17.30 4.61 1.56
CA GLY A 1 18.07 3.40 1.97
C GLY A 1 17.45 2.08 1.55
N LEU A 2 16.25 2.06 0.94
CA LEU A 2 15.62 0.82 0.42
C LEU A 2 15.56 0.80 -1.11
N GLU A 3 16.23 1.76 -1.77
CA GLU A 3 16.16 1.92 -3.23
C GLU A 3 16.76 0.72 -3.99
N GLY A 4 17.48 -0.18 -3.32
CA GLY A 4 17.97 -1.43 -3.91
C GLY A 4 17.02 -2.62 -3.77
N VAL A 5 15.87 -2.47 -3.10
CA VAL A 5 14.89 -3.54 -2.94
C VAL A 5 13.99 -3.56 -4.17
N GLU A 6 13.98 -4.69 -4.88
CA GLU A 6 13.19 -4.88 -6.09
C GLU A 6 12.01 -5.84 -5.92
N SER A 7 12.09 -6.79 -4.98
CA SER A 7 11.01 -7.74 -4.70
C SER A 7 10.77 -7.93 -3.21
N VAL A 8 9.51 -8.17 -2.85
CA VAL A 8 9.06 -8.47 -1.48
C VAL A 8 7.98 -9.54 -1.57
N ASP A 9 8.38 -10.76 -1.92
CA ASP A 9 7.45 -11.83 -2.30
C ASP A 9 6.54 -12.29 -1.15
N GLN A 10 6.98 -12.13 0.10
CA GLN A 10 6.21 -12.55 1.27
C GLN A 10 5.40 -11.40 1.86
N GLU A 11 6.08 -10.44 2.49
CA GLU A 11 5.40 -9.46 3.33
C GLU A 11 6.08 -8.09 3.28
N LEU A 12 5.28 -7.08 2.92
CA LEU A 12 5.63 -5.67 3.04
C LEU A 12 4.81 -5.01 4.15
N ARG A 13 5.41 -4.88 5.34
CA ARG A 13 4.83 -4.23 6.51
C ARG A 13 5.42 -2.84 6.75
N ILE A 14 4.57 -1.82 6.69
CA ILE A 14 4.89 -0.43 7.05
C ILE A 14 3.95 -0.03 8.17
N PHE A 15 4.41 -0.18 9.42
CA PHE A 15 3.55 -0.09 10.61
C PHE A 15 4.07 0.91 11.65
N ALA A 16 3.17 1.73 12.20
CA ALA A 16 3.36 2.61 13.35
C ALA A 16 4.50 3.63 13.23
N ASN A 17 4.78 4.13 12.02
CA ASN A 17 5.78 5.17 11.79
C ASN A 17 5.12 6.54 11.68
N THR A 18 4.83 7.17 12.81
CA THR A 18 4.14 8.48 12.85
C THR A 18 4.93 9.62 12.21
N LYS A 19 6.25 9.47 11.97
CA LYS A 19 7.08 10.46 11.28
C LYS A 19 7.30 10.14 9.79
N LEU A 20 6.84 8.98 9.32
CA LEU A 20 7.03 8.57 7.93
C LEU A 20 6.12 9.40 7.02
N ALA A 21 6.74 10.23 6.18
CA ALA A 21 6.03 11.10 5.25
C ALA A 21 5.99 10.55 3.81
N SER A 22 6.82 9.55 3.49
CA SER A 22 6.97 9.06 2.12
C SER A 22 7.42 7.61 2.06
N LEU A 23 6.94 6.89 1.03
CA LEU A 23 7.39 5.56 0.65
C LEU A 23 8.32 5.57 -0.59
N ALA A 24 8.86 6.72 -1.00
CA ALA A 24 9.65 6.86 -2.23
C ALA A 24 10.91 5.97 -2.30
N ALA A 25 11.39 5.49 -1.14
CA ALA A 25 12.47 4.51 -1.07
C ALA A 25 12.08 3.14 -1.63
N LEU A 26 10.78 2.83 -1.72
CA LEU A 26 10.22 1.56 -2.21
C LEU A 26 9.87 1.56 -3.70
N ARG A 27 10.13 2.66 -4.44
CA ARG A 27 9.74 2.82 -5.86
C ARG A 27 10.22 1.72 -6.82
N ASN A 28 11.20 0.92 -6.39
CA ASN A 28 11.78 -0.16 -7.17
C ASN A 28 11.16 -1.53 -6.85
N VAL A 29 10.37 -1.64 -5.77
CA VAL A 29 9.58 -2.83 -5.45
C VAL A 29 8.55 -3.05 -6.55
N ARG A 30 8.59 -4.22 -7.18
CA ARG A 30 7.75 -4.56 -8.32
C ARG A 30 7.17 -5.96 -8.23
N GLY A 31 6.06 -6.16 -8.92
CA GLY A 31 5.46 -7.47 -9.12
C GLY A 31 4.61 -7.90 -7.93
N HIS A 32 4.80 -9.14 -7.51
CA HIS A 32 3.97 -9.80 -6.52
C HIS A 32 4.42 -9.50 -5.08
N VAL A 33 3.44 -9.33 -4.19
CA VAL A 33 3.63 -9.26 -2.73
C VAL A 33 2.59 -10.19 -2.08
N GLY A 34 3.00 -11.06 -1.16
CA GLY A 34 2.03 -11.92 -0.44
C GLY A 34 1.05 -11.11 0.41
N GLU A 35 1.58 -10.30 1.33
CA GLU A 35 0.84 -9.41 2.23
C GLU A 35 1.36 -7.97 2.14
N LEU A 36 0.45 -7.01 1.92
CA LEU A 36 0.75 -5.57 1.96
C LEU A 36 -0.02 -4.91 3.10
N THR A 37 0.72 -4.54 4.15
CA THR A 37 0.16 -3.83 5.31
C THR A 37 0.77 -2.44 5.43
N VAL A 38 -0.08 -1.41 5.35
CA VAL A 38 0.27 -0.02 5.67
C VAL A 38 -0.63 0.43 6.82
N LEU A 39 -0.07 0.50 8.03
CA LEU A 39 -0.84 0.67 9.26
C LEU A 39 -0.30 1.78 10.16
N GLY A 40 -1.17 2.72 10.57
CA GLY A 40 -0.85 3.66 11.64
C GLY A 40 0.27 4.66 11.31
N ASN A 41 0.49 4.97 10.04
CA ASN A 41 1.45 5.98 9.60
C ASN A 41 0.72 7.32 9.44
N THR A 42 0.42 7.97 10.56
CA THR A 42 -0.51 9.13 10.60
C THR A 42 -0.04 10.37 9.84
N ASN A 43 1.26 10.48 9.52
CA ASN A 43 1.79 11.55 8.66
C ASN A 43 1.98 11.14 7.19
N LEU A 44 1.65 9.91 6.81
CA LEU A 44 1.76 9.44 5.43
C LEU A 44 0.58 9.98 4.61
N GLU A 45 0.88 10.84 3.64
CA GLU A 45 -0.13 11.51 2.81
C GLU A 45 -0.47 10.72 1.52
N SER A 46 0.46 9.88 1.06
CA SER A 46 0.29 9.05 -0.14
C SER A 46 1.03 7.72 -0.02
N LEU A 47 0.59 6.74 -0.80
CA LEU A 47 1.30 5.48 -1.03
C LEU A 47 2.34 5.57 -2.16
N ALA A 48 2.72 6.79 -2.58
CA ALA A 48 3.66 6.97 -3.68
C ALA A 48 5.01 6.30 -3.39
N GLY A 49 5.47 5.48 -4.32
CA GLY A 49 6.53 4.50 -4.14
C GLY A 49 6.06 3.05 -4.24
N LEU A 50 4.76 2.77 -4.21
CA LEU A 50 4.19 1.41 -4.38
C LEU A 50 3.62 1.13 -5.78
N GLU A 51 3.91 1.98 -6.77
CA GLU A 51 3.34 1.87 -8.13
C GLU A 51 3.78 0.61 -8.87
N GLY A 52 4.86 -0.03 -8.43
CA GLY A 52 5.35 -1.26 -9.02
C GLY A 52 4.62 -2.52 -8.56
N VAL A 53 3.81 -2.46 -7.51
CA VAL A 53 3.07 -3.63 -7.01
C VAL A 53 1.95 -3.99 -7.98
N GLU A 54 1.96 -5.22 -8.46
CA GLU A 54 1.05 -5.75 -9.49
C GLU A 54 0.05 -6.76 -8.93
N SER A 55 0.37 -7.49 -7.86
CA SER A 55 -0.57 -8.37 -7.17
C SER A 55 -0.34 -8.42 -5.65
N VAL A 56 -1.43 -8.66 -4.92
CA VAL A 56 -1.43 -8.92 -3.48
C VAL A 56 -2.32 -10.12 -3.21
N ASP A 57 -1.77 -11.25 -2.77
CA ASP A 57 -2.52 -12.51 -2.79
C ASP A 57 -3.33 -12.73 -1.51
N GLN A 58 -2.72 -12.49 -0.34
CA GLN A 58 -3.28 -12.90 0.94
C GLN A 58 -4.05 -11.76 1.59
N GLU A 59 -3.40 -10.62 1.80
CA GLU A 59 -3.99 -9.50 2.55
C GLU A 59 -3.50 -8.15 2.01
N LEU A 60 -4.44 -7.27 1.67
CA LEU A 60 -4.20 -5.84 1.44
C LEU A 60 -4.86 -5.05 2.57
N ARG A 61 -4.04 -4.58 3.52
CA ARG A 61 -4.50 -3.82 4.69
C ARG A 61 -3.95 -2.41 4.70
N ILE A 62 -4.82 -1.44 4.42
CA ILE A 62 -4.54 0.00 4.55
C ILE A 62 -5.37 0.54 5.72
N PHE A 63 -4.75 0.68 6.88
CA PHE A 63 -5.47 0.96 8.13
C PHE A 63 -4.91 2.15 8.92
N ALA A 64 -5.79 3.01 9.42
CA ALA A 64 -5.44 4.10 10.35
C ALA A 64 -4.32 5.06 9.85
N ASN A 65 -4.23 5.30 8.54
CA ASN A 65 -3.34 6.32 7.96
C ASN A 65 -4.15 7.61 7.77
N THR A 66 -4.36 8.37 8.84
CA THR A 66 -5.36 9.44 8.89
C THR A 66 -5.16 10.57 7.87
N LYS A 67 -3.91 10.83 7.45
CA LYS A 67 -3.58 11.81 6.40
C LYS A 67 -3.56 11.25 4.98
N LEU A 68 -3.70 9.94 4.80
CA LEU A 68 -3.65 9.32 3.48
C LEU A 68 -4.85 9.79 2.65
N ALA A 69 -4.57 10.47 1.54
CA ALA A 69 -5.60 11.09 0.71
C ALA A 69 -6.00 10.26 -0.52
N SER A 70 -5.16 9.29 -0.93
CA SER A 70 -5.36 8.56 -2.18
C SER A 70 -4.72 7.16 -2.16
N LEU A 71 -5.36 6.23 -2.87
CA LEU A 71 -4.84 4.88 -3.16
C LEU A 71 -4.31 4.74 -4.61
N ALA A 72 -4.19 5.84 -5.37
CA ALA A 72 -3.83 5.80 -6.80
C ALA A 72 -2.47 5.13 -7.11
N ALA A 73 -1.58 5.00 -6.12
CA ALA A 73 -0.35 4.23 -6.27
C ALA A 73 -0.63 2.74 -6.50
N LEU A 74 -1.75 2.20 -5.98
CA LEU A 74 -2.14 0.80 -6.11
C LEU A 74 -2.89 0.49 -7.41
N ARG A 75 -3.04 1.47 -8.33
CA ARG A 75 -3.80 1.31 -9.58
C ARG A 75 -3.33 0.17 -10.49
N ASN A 76 -2.16 -0.41 -10.24
CA ASN A 76 -1.60 -1.53 -11.00
C ASN A 76 -1.86 -2.89 -10.34
N VAL A 77 -2.36 -2.91 -9.10
CA VAL A 77 -2.72 -4.15 -8.40
C VAL A 77 -3.92 -4.78 -9.11
N ARG A 78 -3.78 -6.04 -9.50
CA ARG A 78 -4.78 -6.83 -10.22
C ARG A 78 -5.00 -8.18 -9.55
N GLY A 79 -6.23 -8.67 -9.66
CA GLY A 79 -6.61 -10.03 -9.28
C GLY A 79 -7.21 -10.15 -7.89
N HIS A 80 -7.43 -11.39 -7.48
CA HIS A 80 -8.08 -11.74 -6.22
C HIS A 80 -7.16 -11.45 -5.03
N VAL A 81 -7.68 -10.70 -4.05
CA VAL A 81 -7.05 -10.48 -2.74
C VAL A 81 -7.85 -11.25 -1.70
N GLY A 82 -7.19 -12.12 -0.90
CA GLY A 82 -7.85 -12.89 0.14
C GLY A 82 -8.63 -12.05 1.16
N GLU A 83 -7.99 -11.00 1.70
CA GLU A 83 -8.64 -10.01 2.56
C GLU A 83 -8.28 -8.58 2.13
N LEU A 84 -9.30 -7.77 1.84
CA LEU A 84 -9.16 -6.33 1.60
C LEU A 84 -9.70 -5.56 2.80
N THR A 85 -8.81 -4.86 3.50
CA THR A 85 -9.18 -3.95 4.60
C THR A 85 -8.72 -2.52 4.28
N VAL A 86 -9.68 -1.62 4.07
CA VAL A 86 -9.44 -0.16 3.99
C VAL A 86 -10.31 0.54 5.02
N LEU A 87 -9.73 0.86 6.19
CA LEU A 87 -10.49 1.37 7.33
C LEU A 87 -9.68 2.40 8.13
N GLY A 88 -10.35 3.43 8.65
CA GLY A 88 -9.71 4.45 9.50
C GLY A 88 -8.78 5.42 8.76
N ASN A 89 -8.82 5.47 7.42
CA ASN A 89 -8.11 6.47 6.61
C ASN A 89 -9.01 7.69 6.41
N THR A 90 -9.08 8.57 7.42
CA THR A 90 -10.10 9.64 7.51
C THR A 90 -10.06 10.68 6.39
N ASN A 91 -8.90 10.92 5.78
CA ASN A 91 -8.75 11.84 4.64
C ASN A 91 -8.93 11.16 3.27
N LEU A 92 -9.18 9.85 3.23
CA LEU A 92 -9.33 9.13 1.98
C LEU A 92 -10.72 9.42 1.38
N GLU A 93 -10.74 10.09 0.23
CA GLU A 93 -11.99 10.54 -0.40
C GLU A 93 -12.67 9.46 -1.25
N SER A 94 -11.90 8.51 -1.77
CA SER A 94 -12.43 7.42 -2.59
C SER A 94 -11.51 6.19 -2.58
N LEU A 95 -12.02 5.07 -3.08
CA LEU A 95 -11.23 3.85 -3.32
C LEU A 95 -10.57 3.83 -4.70
N ALA A 96 -10.49 4.97 -5.39
CA ALA A 96 -9.82 5.08 -6.68
C ALA A 96 -8.36 4.62 -6.56
N GLY A 97 -7.94 3.75 -7.47
CA GLY A 97 -6.69 2.99 -7.41
C GLY A 97 -6.87 1.51 -7.06
N LEU A 98 -8.06 1.06 -6.64
CA LEU A 98 -8.35 -0.36 -6.37
C LEU A 98 -9.22 -1.03 -7.45
N GLU A 99 -9.37 -0.42 -8.63
CA GLU A 99 -10.31 -0.87 -9.66
C GLU A 99 -10.02 -2.28 -10.19
N GLY A 100 -8.78 -2.75 -10.03
CA GLY A 100 -8.35 -4.07 -10.46
C GLY A 100 -8.33 -5.14 -9.36
N VAL A 101 -8.64 -4.77 -8.12
CA VAL A 101 -8.72 -5.71 -7.01
C VAL A 101 -10.07 -6.43 -7.06
N GLU A 102 -10.01 -7.76 -7.08
CA GLU A 102 -11.17 -8.64 -7.05
C GLU A 102 -11.33 -9.24 -5.65
N SER A 103 -12.58 -9.41 -5.22
CA SER A 103 -12.98 -10.07 -3.97
C SER A 103 -13.40 -11.52 -4.20
#